data_AF-F3KGS1-F1
#
_entry.id   AF-F3KGS1-F1
#
_cell.length_a   1.000
_cell.length_b   1.000
_cell.length_c   1.000
_cell.angle_alpha   90.00
_cell.angle_beta   90.00
_cell.angle_gamma   90.00
#
_symmetry.space_group_name_H-M   'P 1'
#
loop_
_entity.id
_entity.type
_entity.pdbx_description
1 polymer ?
#
loop_
_entity_poly.entity_id
_entity_poly.type
_entity_poly.pdbx_seq_one_letter_code
_entity_poly.pdbx_strand_id
1 'polypeptide(L)' 'MLDLSAKAFATIYVSAGKRGLEIELAPSDLLSLVNGQLADIKL' A
#
# COMPACT_ATOMS: atom_id res chain seq x y z
N MET A 1 -2.70 1.70 -8.19
CA MET A 1 -3.71 0.71 -7.76
C MET A 1 -3.07 -0.19 -6.73
N LEU A 2 -3.82 -0.62 -5.73
CA LEU A 2 -3.37 -1.57 -4.71
C LEU A 2 -4.28 -2.80 -4.75
N ASP A 3 -3.71 -4.00 -4.57
CA ASP A 3 -4.48 -5.23 -4.64
C ASP A 3 -5.45 -5.37 -3.45
N LEU A 4 -6.62 -6.00 -3.65
CA LEU A 4 -7.61 -6.22 -2.60
C LEU A 4 -7.06 -6.98 -1.39
N SER A 5 -6.05 -7.86 -1.59
CA SER A 5 -5.41 -8.59 -0.49
C SER A 5 -4.75 -7.68 0.56
N ALA A 6 -4.42 -6.43 0.23
CA ALA A 6 -3.86 -5.48 1.19
C ALA A 6 -4.82 -5.16 2.35
N LYS A 7 -6.14 -5.30 2.16
CA LYS A 7 -7.14 -5.09 3.23
C LYS A 7 -7.02 -6.08 4.39
N ALA A 8 -6.35 -7.22 4.20
CA ALA A 8 -6.16 -8.22 5.23
C ALA A 8 -5.11 -7.83 6.29
N PHE A 9 -4.37 -6.73 6.06
CA PHE A 9 -3.29 -6.28 6.92
C PHE A 9 -3.60 -4.92 7.54
N ALA A 10 -3.29 -4.77 8.83
CA ALA A 10 -3.41 -3.48 9.51
C ALA A 10 -2.43 -2.44 8.96
N THR A 11 -1.20 -2.87 8.66
CA THR A 11 -0.13 -2.06 8.04
C THR A 11 0.55 -2.84 6.93
N ILE A 12 1.14 -2.11 5.98
CA ILE A 12 1.96 -2.64 4.89
C ILE A 12 3.27 -1.86 4.81
N TYR A 13 4.31 -2.50 4.28
CA TYR A 13 5.59 -1.86 3.97
C TYR A 13 5.65 -1.47 2.50
N VAL A 14 6.07 -0.25 2.21
CA VAL A 14 6.33 0.23 0.84
C VAL A 14 7.70 0.90 0.75
N SER A 15 8.26 0.95 -0.46
CA SER A 15 9.53 1.62 -0.72
C SER A 15 9.48 3.10 -0.33
N ALA A 16 10.45 3.56 0.46
CA ALA A 16 10.57 4.97 0.84
C ALA A 16 11.31 5.84 -0.21
N GLY A 17 11.59 5.29 -1.41
CA GLY A 17 12.32 6.00 -2.47
C GLY A 17 13.83 6.14 -2.24
N LYS A 18 14.38 5.53 -1.19
CA LYS A 18 15.82 5.45 -0.90
C LYS A 18 16.21 4.03 -0.53
N ARG A 19 17.37 3.59 -1.00
CA ARG A 19 17.88 2.22 -0.73
C ARG A 19 17.99 1.97 0.78
N GLY A 20 17.46 0.84 1.21
CA GLY A 20 17.48 0.40 2.60
C GLY A 20 16.47 1.09 3.53
N LEU A 21 15.49 1.80 2.98
CA LEU A 21 14.40 2.41 3.76
C LEU A 21 13.03 1.96 3.26
N GLU A 22 12.13 1.71 4.21
CA GLU A 22 10.73 1.34 4.00
C GLU A 22 9.84 2.25 4.85
N ILE A 23 8.60 2.44 4.41
CA ILE A 23 7.55 3.12 5.18
C ILE A 23 6.53 2.06 5.57
N GLU A 24 6.25 1.95 6.87
CA GLU A 24 5.12 1.20 7.39
C GLU A 24 3.93 2.14 7.58
N LEU A 25 2.79 1.81 6.97
CA LEU A 25 1.55 2.59 7.08
C LEU A 25 0.31 1.75 6.80
N ALA A 26 -0.86 2.24 7.18
CA ALA A 26 -2.12 1.57 6.83
C ALA A 26 -2.38 1.66 5.31
N PRO A 27 -2.94 0.62 4.68
CA PRO A 27 -3.30 0.65 3.25
C PRO A 27 -4.22 1.82 2.87
N SER A 28 -5.14 2.19 3.76
CA SER A 28 -6.05 3.33 3.59
C SER A 28 -5.33 4.66 3.49
N ASP A 29 -4.27 4.83 4.28
CA ASP A 29 -3.50 6.07 4.34
C ASP A 29 -2.69 6.22 3.04
N LEU A 30 -2.06 5.14 2.59
CA LEU A 30 -1.36 5.12 1.31
C LEU A 30 -2.29 5.52 0.15
N LEU A 31 -3.47 4.91 0.07
CA LEU A 31 -4.47 5.20 -0.97
C LEU A 31 -4.92 6.66 -0.92
N SER A 32 -5.15 7.20 0.28
CA SER A 32 -5.57 8.59 0.46
C SER A 32 -4.48 9.58 0.02
N LEU A 33 -3.22 9.32 0.39
CA LEU A 33 -2.08 10.18 0.07
C LEU A 33 -1.80 10.28 -1.43
N VAL A 34 -2.03 9.21 -2.18
CA VAL A 34 -1.72 9.14 -3.61
C VAL A 34 -2.96 9.23 -4.51
N ASN A 35 -4.14 9.48 -3.93
CA ASN A 35 -5.43 9.36 -4.63
C ASN A 35 -5.57 8.02 -5.38
N GLY A 36 -5.15 6.94 -4.72
CA GLY A 36 -5.12 5.58 -5.23
C GLY A 36 -6.46 4.85 -5.08
N GLN A 37 -6.57 3.70 -5.75
CA GLN A 37 -7.75 2.85 -5.71
C GLN A 37 -7.37 1.39 -5.44
N LEU A 38 -8.26 0.65 -4.79
CA LEU A 38 -8.16 -0.80 -4.66
C LEU A 38 -8.71 -1.47 -5.92
N ALA A 39 -8.07 -2.58 -6.30
CA ALA A 39 -8.49 -3.40 -7.42
C ALA A 39 -8.17 -4.87 -7.15
N ASP A 40 -8.91 -5.76 -7.80
CA ASP A 40 -8.55 -7.17 -7.86
C ASP A 40 -7.47 -7.33 -8.94
N ILE A 41 -6.20 -7.41 -8.53
CA ILE A 41 -5.05 -7.40 -9.45
C ILE A 41 -4.49 -8.80 -9.63
N LYS A 42 -4.52 -9.62 -8.56
CA LYS A 42 -4.12 -11.02 -8.64
C LYS A 42 -5.15 -11.81 -9.45
N LEU A 43 -4.70 -12.38 -10.57
CA LEU A 43 -5.43 -13.40 -11.34
C LEU A 43 -5.36 -14.75 -10.62
#